data_AF-A0AAJ0UIV2-F1
#
_entry.id   AF-A0AAJ0UIV2-F1
#
_cell.length_a   1.000
_cell.length_b   1.000
_cell.length_c   1.000
_cell.angle_alpha   90.00
_cell.angle_beta   90.00
_cell.angle_gamma   90.00
#
_symmetry.space_group_name_H-M   'P 1'
#
loop_
_entity.id
_entity.type
_entity.pdbx_description
1 polymer ?
#
loop_
_entity_poly.entity_id
_entity_poly.type
_entity_poly.pdbx_seq_one_letter_code
_entity_poly.pdbx_strand_id
1 'polypeptide(L)'
;MQRDPNLVRLSHDHQSALVLAKRARELAAAEAPERRALWAEIQARFADELEPHFQLEERGLLPALRVAGQQALVEQTLAEHTELRGLIVSDAPDAPTRFGDALQAHIRFEERTLFETAQQVLEPAVLAELGVLHEAAARPTCSTASLKGSVHGAPQ
;
A
#
# COMPACT_ATOMS: atom_id res chain seq x y z
N MET A 1 -11.01 -19.06 -6.22
CA MET A 1 -11.39 -18.17 -7.35
C MET A 1 -10.14 -17.46 -7.82
N GLN A 2 -10.00 -17.25 -9.12
CA GLN A 2 -8.91 -16.45 -9.69
C GLN A 2 -9.23 -14.96 -9.39
N ARG A 3 -8.27 -14.21 -8.85
CA ARG A 3 -8.46 -12.76 -8.64
C ARG A 3 -8.61 -12.07 -9.99
N ASP A 4 -9.54 -11.12 -10.06
CA ASP A 4 -9.68 -10.24 -11.22
C ASP A 4 -8.33 -9.54 -11.51
N PRO A 5 -7.86 -9.53 -12.77
CA PRO A 5 -6.58 -8.93 -13.15
C PRO A 5 -6.39 -7.49 -12.66
N ASN A 6 -7.48 -6.73 -12.54
CA ASN A 6 -7.45 -5.33 -12.12
C ASN A 6 -7.24 -5.18 -10.59
N LEU A 7 -7.48 -6.24 -9.82
CA LEU A 7 -7.24 -6.31 -8.37
C LEU A 7 -5.94 -7.07 -8.03
N VAL A 8 -5.41 -7.87 -8.97
CA VAL A 8 -4.15 -8.61 -8.78
C VAL A 8 -2.99 -7.68 -8.41
N ARG A 9 -2.97 -6.44 -8.94
CA ARG A 9 -1.93 -5.47 -8.58
C ARG A 9 -1.95 -5.10 -7.11
N LEU A 10 -3.11 -4.75 -6.55
CA LEU A 10 -3.24 -4.45 -5.12
C LEU A 10 -2.84 -5.67 -4.28
N SER A 11 -3.29 -6.85 -4.68
CA SER A 11 -2.93 -8.12 -4.04
C SER A 11 -1.44 -8.46 -4.11
N HIS A 12 -0.72 -7.97 -5.12
CA HIS A 12 0.74 -8.13 -5.21
C HIS A 12 1.47 -7.26 -4.18
N ASP A 13 1.03 -6.02 -3.99
CA ASP A 13 1.60 -5.09 -3.00
C ASP A 13 1.48 -5.64 -1.57
N HIS A 14 0.44 -6.44 -1.30
CA HIS A 14 0.26 -7.13 -0.02
C HIS A 14 1.40 -8.09 0.35
N GLN A 15 2.10 -8.68 -0.63
CA GLN A 15 3.23 -9.55 -0.31
C GLN A 15 4.37 -8.78 0.37
N SER A 16 4.69 -7.59 -0.16
CA SER A 16 5.69 -6.69 0.44
C SER A 16 5.21 -6.16 1.80
N ALA A 17 3.93 -5.81 1.91
CA ALA A 17 3.35 -5.35 3.17
C ALA A 17 3.36 -6.43 4.27
N LEU A 18 3.12 -7.70 3.92
CA LEU A 18 3.24 -8.82 4.87
C LEU A 18 4.68 -9.02 5.37
N VAL A 19 5.68 -8.77 4.53
CA VAL A 19 7.10 -8.78 4.95
C VAL A 19 7.36 -7.67 5.96
N LEU A 20 6.83 -6.46 5.74
CA LEU A 20 6.91 -5.36 6.70
C LEU A 20 6.20 -5.69 8.02
N ALA A 21 4.99 -6.24 7.95
CA ALA A 21 4.23 -6.68 9.12
C ALA A 21 4.99 -7.71 9.97
N LYS A 22 5.63 -8.68 9.30
CA LYS A 22 6.48 -9.68 9.98
C LYS A 22 7.67 -9.03 10.66
N ARG A 23 8.43 -8.20 9.93
CA ARG A 23 9.60 -7.49 10.48
C ARG A 23 9.24 -6.62 11.68
N ALA A 24 8.13 -5.88 11.59
CA ALA A 24 7.66 -5.01 12.67
C ALA A 24 7.38 -5.79 13.98
N ARG A 25 6.87 -7.01 13.88
CA ARG A 25 6.65 -7.88 15.06
C ARG A 25 7.95 -8.44 15.64
N GLU A 26 8.91 -8.78 14.79
CA GLU A 26 10.22 -9.28 15.20
C GLU A 26 11.03 -8.21 15.96
N LEU A 27 10.73 -6.92 15.76
CA LEU A 27 11.35 -5.81 16.51
C LEU A 27 11.12 -5.88 18.02
N ALA A 28 10.10 -6.59 18.50
CA ALA A 28 9.88 -6.78 19.93
C ALA A 28 11.05 -7.51 20.62
N ALA A 29 11.80 -8.32 19.87
CA ALA A 29 12.96 -9.07 20.37
C ALA A 29 14.30 -8.30 20.24
N ALA A 30 14.30 -7.13 19.58
CA ALA A 30 15.51 -6.34 19.34
C ALA A 30 15.80 -5.35 20.48
N GLU A 31 17.08 -5.07 20.70
CA GLU A 31 17.54 -4.07 21.68
C GLU A 31 17.13 -2.65 21.27
N ALA A 32 16.96 -1.74 22.25
CA ALA A 32 16.36 -0.42 22.02
C ALA A 32 16.99 0.44 20.90
N PRO A 33 18.33 0.56 20.75
CA PRO A 33 18.92 1.36 19.68
C PRO A 33 18.74 0.72 18.30
N GLU A 34 18.88 -0.60 18.20
CA GLU A 34 18.66 -1.36 16.96
C GLU A 34 17.20 -1.32 16.53
N ARG A 35 16.28 -1.52 17.49
CA ARG A 35 14.83 -1.43 17.28
C ARG A 35 14.42 -0.10 16.68
N ARG A 36 14.96 1.03 17.17
CA ARG A 36 14.65 2.35 16.63
C ARG A 36 15.13 2.52 15.19
N ALA A 37 16.35 2.08 14.87
CA ALA A 37 16.88 2.16 13.53
C ALA A 37 16.04 1.34 12.53
N LEU A 38 15.74 0.09 12.88
CA LEU A 38 14.91 -0.78 12.05
C LEU A 38 13.46 -0.29 11.94
N TRP A 39 12.92 0.32 13.00
CA TRP A 39 11.59 0.93 12.94
C TRP A 39 11.55 2.11 11.98
N ALA A 40 12.58 2.97 11.97
CA ALA A 40 12.70 4.06 11.01
C ALA A 40 12.77 3.56 9.56
N GLU A 41 13.43 2.43 9.30
CA GLU A 41 13.41 1.80 7.97
C GLU A 41 12.01 1.32 7.56
N ILE A 42 11.25 0.76 8.50
CA ILE A 42 9.86 0.34 8.26
C ILE A 42 8.97 1.57 8.00
N GLN A 43 9.16 2.66 8.74
CA GLN A 43 8.45 3.93 8.52
C GLN A 43 8.72 4.51 7.13
N ALA A 44 9.98 4.49 6.67
CA ALA A 44 10.34 4.93 5.32
C ALA A 44 9.66 4.07 4.25
N ARG A 45 9.74 2.74 4.38
CA ARG A 45 9.07 1.81 3.45
C ARG A 45 7.55 1.93 3.48
N PHE A 46 6.96 2.21 4.63
CA PHE A 46 5.53 2.48 4.71
C PHE A 46 5.15 3.68 3.85
N ALA A 47 5.90 4.78 3.94
CA ALA A 47 5.65 5.99 3.16
C ALA A 47 5.82 5.76 1.64
N ASP A 48 6.78 4.93 1.25
CA ASP A 48 7.09 4.67 -0.17
C ASP A 48 6.19 3.59 -0.80
N GLU A 49 5.74 2.60 -0.02
CA GLU A 49 5.05 1.40 -0.53
C GLU A 49 3.58 1.33 -0.09
N LEU A 50 3.28 1.48 1.21
CA LEU A 50 1.93 1.28 1.75
C LEU A 50 1.03 2.51 1.64
N GLU A 51 1.57 3.70 1.88
CA GLU A 51 0.76 4.91 1.79
C GLU A 51 0.23 5.13 0.35
N PRO A 52 1.03 4.97 -0.72
CA PRO A 52 0.50 5.02 -2.09
C PRO A 52 -0.54 3.93 -2.37
N HIS A 53 -0.37 2.74 -1.79
CA HIS A 53 -1.33 1.64 -1.92
C HIS A 53 -2.68 2.02 -1.32
N PHE A 54 -2.72 2.48 -0.06
CA PHE A 54 -3.95 2.96 0.58
C PHE A 54 -4.63 4.07 -0.20
N GLN A 55 -3.85 5.01 -0.75
CA GLN A 55 -4.41 6.09 -1.57
C GLN A 55 -5.10 5.60 -2.84
N LEU A 56 -4.63 4.50 -3.44
CA LEU A 56 -5.27 3.93 -4.62
C LEU A 56 -6.63 3.32 -4.27
N GLU A 57 -6.70 2.63 -3.15
CA GLU A 57 -7.95 2.06 -2.66
C GLU A 57 -8.94 3.16 -2.28
N GLU A 58 -8.48 4.17 -1.54
CA GLU A 58 -9.30 5.30 -1.10
C GLU A 58 -9.82 6.17 -2.26
N ARG A 59 -9.07 6.28 -3.36
CA ARG A 59 -9.47 7.07 -4.54
C ARG A 59 -10.24 6.28 -5.59
N GLY A 60 -10.06 4.97 -5.64
CA GLY A 60 -10.64 4.09 -6.65
C GLY A 60 -11.64 3.10 -6.06
N LEU A 61 -11.11 2.09 -5.39
CA LEU A 61 -11.89 0.92 -4.95
C LEU A 61 -13.00 1.28 -3.95
N LEU A 62 -12.68 2.06 -2.93
CA LEU A 62 -13.62 2.40 -1.86
C LEU A 62 -14.80 3.28 -2.34
N PRO A 63 -14.59 4.29 -3.20
CA PRO A 63 -15.70 4.98 -3.86
C PRO A 63 -16.61 4.05 -4.67
N ALA A 64 -16.05 3.13 -5.45
CA ALA A 64 -16.82 2.17 -6.25
C ALA A 64 -17.68 1.25 -5.35
N LEU A 65 -17.09 0.72 -4.29
CA LEU A 65 -17.79 -0.09 -3.29
C LEU A 65 -18.89 0.68 -2.57
N ARG A 66 -18.66 1.96 -2.26
CA ARG A 66 -19.68 2.82 -1.66
C ARG A 66 -20.88 3.00 -2.59
N VAL A 67 -20.66 3.24 -3.88
CA VAL A 67 -21.74 3.34 -4.88
C VAL A 67 -22.52 2.02 -4.98
N ALA A 68 -21.83 0.88 -4.86
CA ALA A 68 -22.43 -0.45 -4.82
C ALA A 68 -23.09 -0.81 -3.45
N GLY A 69 -23.25 0.16 -2.54
CA GLY A 69 -23.96 -0.01 -1.28
C GLY A 69 -23.14 -0.68 -0.15
N GLN A 70 -21.83 -0.88 -0.34
CA GLN A 70 -20.96 -1.55 0.64
C GLN A 70 -20.36 -0.60 1.67
N GLN A 71 -21.17 0.30 2.24
CA GLN A 71 -20.71 1.37 3.14
C GLN A 71 -19.95 0.83 4.36
N ALA A 72 -20.40 -0.27 4.97
CA ALA A 72 -19.77 -0.86 6.16
C ALA A 72 -18.34 -1.33 5.88
N LEU A 73 -18.10 -1.97 4.72
CA LEU A 73 -16.75 -2.39 4.33
C LEU A 73 -15.84 -1.18 4.12
N VAL A 74 -16.37 -0.14 3.48
CA VAL A 74 -15.60 1.08 3.22
C VAL A 74 -15.21 1.80 4.52
N GLU A 75 -16.15 1.93 5.46
CA GLU A 75 -15.88 2.55 6.77
C GLU A 75 -14.86 1.75 7.57
N GLN A 76 -14.95 0.42 7.52
CA GLN A 76 -13.95 -0.46 8.15
C GLN A 76 -12.56 -0.25 7.56
N THR A 77 -12.41 -0.29 6.22
CA THR A 77 -11.11 -0.08 5.56
C THR A 77 -10.50 1.27 5.92
N LEU A 78 -11.30 2.35 5.90
CA LEU A 78 -10.81 3.70 6.26
C LEU A 78 -10.39 3.80 7.73
N ALA A 79 -11.12 3.13 8.64
CA ALA A 79 -10.76 3.08 10.05
C ALA A 79 -9.43 2.33 10.26
N GLU A 80 -9.25 1.18 9.61
CA GLU A 80 -8.02 0.39 9.65
C GLU A 80 -6.83 1.18 9.07
N HIS A 81 -7.00 1.88 7.95
CA HIS A 81 -5.96 2.76 7.39
C HIS A 81 -5.57 3.87 8.37
N THR A 82 -6.55 4.48 9.03
CA THR A 82 -6.32 5.54 10.01
C THR A 82 -5.54 5.00 11.22
N GLU A 83 -5.90 3.81 11.72
CA GLU A 83 -5.16 3.14 12.79
C GLU A 83 -3.71 2.86 12.37
N LEU A 84 -3.49 2.29 11.19
CA LEU A 84 -2.15 1.96 10.68
C LEU A 84 -1.27 3.21 10.53
N ARG A 85 -1.83 4.31 10.00
CA ARG A 85 -1.15 5.61 9.92
C ARG A 85 -0.83 6.20 11.29
N GLY A 86 -1.67 5.96 12.29
CA GLY A 86 -1.41 6.38 13.67
C GLY A 86 -0.31 5.53 14.34
N LEU A 87 -0.33 4.22 14.12
CA LEU A 87 0.66 3.30 14.70
C LEU A 87 2.04 3.50 14.11
N ILE A 88 2.15 3.73 12.80
CA ILE A 88 3.46 3.86 12.14
C ILE A 88 4.24 5.08 12.60
N VAL A 89 3.56 6.18 12.98
CA VAL A 89 4.21 7.41 13.49
C VAL A 89 4.35 7.43 15.01
N SER A 90 3.89 6.39 15.71
CA SER A 90 3.93 6.32 17.16
C SER A 90 5.33 5.96 17.66
N ASP A 91 5.76 6.66 18.71
CA ASP A 91 7.00 6.37 19.46
C ASP A 91 6.80 5.34 20.58
N ALA A 92 5.59 4.81 20.73
CA ALA A 92 5.29 3.84 21.77
C ALA A 92 6.13 2.56 21.60
N PRO A 93 6.69 1.98 22.68
CA PRO A 93 7.55 0.79 22.58
C PRO A 93 6.88 -0.43 21.92
N ASP A 94 5.55 -0.53 22.04
CA ASP A 94 4.70 -1.58 21.47
C ASP A 94 4.15 -1.23 20.08
N ALA A 95 4.39 -0.01 19.56
CA ALA A 95 3.90 0.42 18.27
C ALA A 95 4.30 -0.52 17.11
N PRO A 96 5.55 -1.03 17.02
CA PRO A 96 5.92 -1.94 15.95
C PRO A 96 5.12 -3.24 15.96
N THR A 97 4.92 -3.84 17.14
CA THR A 97 4.15 -5.07 17.27
C THR A 97 2.69 -4.84 16.89
N ARG A 98 2.07 -3.79 17.44
CA ARG A 98 0.68 -3.43 17.13
C ARG A 98 0.48 -3.13 15.66
N PHE A 99 1.40 -2.38 15.04
CA PHE A 99 1.39 -2.10 13.61
C PHE A 99 1.45 -3.40 12.79
N GLY A 100 2.37 -4.30 13.12
CA GLY A 100 2.53 -5.55 12.39
C GLY A 100 1.31 -6.49 12.51
N ASP A 101 0.68 -6.55 13.68
CA ASP A 101 -0.54 -7.32 13.88
C ASP A 101 -1.74 -6.69 13.15
N ALA A 102 -1.92 -5.37 13.26
CA ALA A 102 -2.97 -4.64 12.56
C ALA A 102 -2.83 -4.76 11.04
N LEU A 103 -1.61 -4.61 10.50
CA LEU A 103 -1.36 -4.68 9.06
C LEU A 103 -1.63 -6.10 8.52
N GLN A 104 -1.25 -7.14 9.26
CA GLN A 104 -1.56 -8.51 8.87
C GLN A 104 -3.08 -8.77 8.88
N ALA A 105 -3.79 -8.26 9.89
CA ALA A 105 -5.24 -8.42 9.99
C ALA A 105 -5.97 -7.70 8.85
N HIS A 106 -5.55 -6.46 8.56
CA HIS A 106 -6.04 -5.63 7.47
C HIS A 106 -5.88 -6.32 6.11
N ILE A 107 -4.67 -6.73 5.74
CA ILE A 107 -4.41 -7.44 4.46
C ILE A 107 -5.27 -8.71 4.34
N ARG A 108 -5.45 -9.46 5.44
CA ARG A 108 -6.29 -10.66 5.45
C ARG A 108 -7.76 -10.31 5.21
N PHE A 109 -8.25 -9.23 5.80
CA PHE A 109 -9.61 -8.74 5.59
C PHE A 109 -9.81 -8.32 4.13
N GLU A 110 -8.86 -7.59 3.54
CA GLU A 110 -8.98 -7.13 2.17
C GLU A 110 -9.02 -8.27 1.17
N GLU A 111 -8.07 -9.21 1.29
CA GLU A 111 -7.97 -10.36 0.40
C GLU A 111 -9.19 -11.29 0.45
N ARG A 112 -9.80 -11.45 1.64
CA ARG A 112 -10.84 -12.46 1.89
C ARG A 112 -12.25 -11.90 1.95
N THR A 113 -12.40 -10.59 2.02
CA THR A 113 -13.69 -9.95 2.22
C THR A 113 -13.84 -8.78 1.27
N LEU A 114 -12.98 -7.76 1.38
CA LEU A 114 -13.11 -6.57 0.54
C LEU A 114 -13.04 -6.90 -0.96
N PHE A 115 -12.00 -7.62 -1.40
CA PHE A 115 -11.78 -7.95 -2.81
C PHE A 115 -12.72 -9.04 -3.31
N GLU A 116 -13.13 -9.99 -2.46
CA GLU A 116 -14.15 -10.97 -2.84
C GLU A 116 -15.50 -10.29 -3.06
N THR A 117 -15.91 -9.38 -2.17
CA THR A 117 -17.13 -8.60 -2.34
C THR A 117 -17.03 -7.68 -3.56
N ALA A 118 -15.90 -6.99 -3.76
CA ALA A 118 -15.70 -6.13 -4.93
C ALA A 118 -15.94 -6.88 -6.25
N GLN A 119 -15.42 -8.10 -6.39
CA GLN A 119 -15.63 -8.92 -7.60
C GLN A 119 -17.09 -9.40 -7.77
N GLN A 120 -17.85 -9.48 -6.68
CA GLN A 120 -19.25 -9.91 -6.72
C GLN A 120 -20.22 -8.77 -7.04
N VAL A 121 -19.91 -7.55 -6.60
CA VAL A 121 -20.84 -6.40 -6.64
C VAL A 121 -20.48 -5.34 -7.67
N LEU A 122 -19.22 -5.30 -8.13
CA LEU A 122 -18.79 -4.33 -9.13
C LEU A 122 -18.90 -4.91 -10.53
N GLU A 123 -19.46 -4.11 -11.44
CA GLU A 123 -19.53 -4.44 -12.85
C GLU A 123 -18.12 -4.55 -13.46
N PRO A 124 -17.89 -5.44 -14.44
CA PRO A 124 -16.58 -5.61 -15.08
C PRO A 124 -15.99 -4.32 -15.65
N ALA A 125 -16.84 -3.41 -16.14
CA ALA A 125 -16.41 -2.09 -16.62
C ALA A 125 -15.79 -1.23 -15.51
N VAL A 126 -16.38 -1.25 -14.31
CA VAL A 126 -15.86 -0.53 -13.14
C VAL A 126 -14.53 -1.13 -12.70
N LEU A 127 -14.42 -2.47 -12.67
CA LEU A 127 -13.15 -3.15 -12.36
C LEU A 127 -12.05 -2.78 -13.37
N ALA A 128 -12.38 -2.68 -14.66
CA ALA A 128 -11.42 -2.24 -15.68
C ALA A 128 -10.97 -0.78 -15.48
N GLU A 129 -11.88 0.13 -15.12
CA GLU A 129 -11.53 1.52 -14.80
C GLU A 129 -10.58 1.62 -13.60
N LEU A 130 -10.81 0.81 -12.57
CA LEU A 130 -9.90 0.69 -11.42
C LEU A 130 -8.51 0.22 -11.87
N GLY A 131 -8.44 -0.76 -12.77
CA GLY A 131 -7.18 -1.22 -13.36
C GLY A 131 -6.40 -0.09 -14.04
N VAL A 132 -7.07 0.74 -14.85
CA VAL A 132 -6.45 1.87 -15.54
C VAL A 132 -5.94 2.93 -14.56
N LEU A 133 -6.71 3.26 -13.51
CA LEU A 133 -6.30 4.20 -12.47
C LEU A 133 -5.04 3.70 -11.74
N HIS A 134 -5.02 2.41 -11.41
CA HIS A 134 -3.91 1.77 -10.74
C HIS A 134 -2.65 1.71 -11.63
N GLU A 135 -2.77 1.37 -12.90
CA GLU A 135 -1.65 1.41 -13.86
C GLU A 135 -1.10 2.82 -14.07
N ALA A 136 -1.97 3.83 -14.14
CA ALA A 136 -1.56 5.21 -14.29
C ALA A 136 -0.71 5.69 -13.11
N ALA A 137 -1.03 5.24 -11.89
CA ALA A 137 -0.25 5.51 -10.69
C ALA A 137 1.02 4.63 -10.57
N ALA A 138 1.04 3.47 -11.22
CA ALA A 138 2.20 2.56 -11.27
C ALA A 138 3.30 3.03 -12.23
N ARG A 139 2.98 3.90 -13.20
CA ARG A 139 3.99 4.43 -14.11
C ARG A 139 5.03 5.16 -13.28
N PRO A 140 6.29 4.71 -13.31
CA PRO A 140 7.33 5.44 -12.63
C PRO A 140 7.37 6.83 -13.26
N THR A 141 7.38 7.87 -12.45
CA THR A 141 7.93 9.16 -12.85
C THR A 141 9.43 8.94 -13.10
N CYS A 142 9.76 8.29 -14.20
CA CYS A 142 11.12 8.11 -14.68
C CYS A 142 11.12 8.30 -16.20
N SER A 143 11.41 9.54 -16.60
CA SER A 143 12.16 9.85 -17.82
C SER A 143 12.86 11.19 -17.56
N THR A 144 14.10 11.23 -17.07
CA THR A 144 15.40 11.10 -17.77
C THR A 144 15.63 12.11 -18.91
N ALA A 145 16.48 13.10 -18.67
CA ALA A 145 17.29 13.72 -19.71
C ALA A 145 18.71 13.98 -19.18
N SER A 146 19.55 12.98 -19.40
CA SER A 146 21.00 13.07 -19.41
C SER A 146 21.41 14.15 -20.43
N LEU A 147 21.77 15.35 -19.97
CA LEU A 147 22.44 16.32 -20.82
C LEU A 147 23.93 15.96 -20.85
N LYS A 148 24.29 15.18 -21.87
CA LYS A 148 25.66 15.09 -22.37
C LYS A 148 26.12 16.52 -22.72
N GLY A 149 26.89 17.13 -21.83
CA GLY A 149 27.70 18.30 -22.14
C GLY A 149 28.82 17.90 -23.08
N SER A 150 28.57 18.01 -24.39
CA SER A 150 29.63 18.00 -25.41
C SER A 150 30.53 19.21 -25.19
N VAL A 151 31.72 19.00 -24.63
CA VAL A 151 32.80 19.99 -24.72
C VAL A 151 33.49 19.83 -26.07
N HIS A 152 32.98 20.64 -27.00
CA HIS A 152 33.70 21.38 -28.05
C HIS A 152 34.91 20.71 -28.72
N GLY A 153 34.68 20.27 -29.96
CA GLY A 153 35.70 20.31 -30.99
C GLY A 153 35.68 21.64 -31.75
N ALA A 154 36.89 22.12 -32.01
CA ALA A 154 37.35 22.95 -33.14
C ALA A 154 37.22 24.49 -33.02
N PRO A 155 38.00 25.30 -33.78
CA PRO A 155 39.15 24.99 -34.65
C PRO A 155 40.38 25.95 -34.52
N GLN A 156 41.46 25.56 -35.22
CA GLN A 156 42.65 26.31 -35.67
C GLN A 156 43.83 26.48 -34.71
#